data_AF-M1D2Y2-F1
#
_entry.id   AF-M1D2Y2-F1
#
_cell.length_a   1.000
_cell.length_b   1.000
_cell.length_c   1.000
_cell.angle_alpha   90.00
_cell.angle_beta   90.00
_cell.angle_gamma   90.00
#
_symmetry.space_group_name_H-M   'P 1'
#
loop_
_entity.id
_entity.type
_entity.pdbx_description
1 polymer ?
#
loop_
_entity_poly.entity_id
_entity_poly.type
_entity_poly.pdbx_seq_one_letter_code
_entity_poly.pdbx_strand_id
1 'polypeptide(L)'
;MDDRGGSFVAVRRISQGLERGNACHTTSAEVVAGSAAWLGRGLSCVCVQRRESDARPSFDLTPSQEECLLRLQNRIDVAYDSLILEHQEALKALWKVAFPEEQLRGLISEQWKEMGWQGKDPSTDFRGGGFISLENLLYFARNFPKSFQDLLRKQEGDRAIWEYPFAVAGVNITFMLIQMLDLEALKPRNLVGATFLKFLAENESAFDLLYCITFKLMDNQWLAMRASYMDFNAVMKATRRQLEEELLQEDITRLEDLPSYNLLSR
;
A
#
# COMPACT_ATOMS: atom_id res chain seq x y z
N MET A 1 36.19 -31.51 -4.26
CA MET A 1 35.35 -30.92 -5.33
C MET A 1 34.26 -30.19 -4.59
N ASP A 2 34.43 -28.88 -4.49
CA ASP A 2 33.92 -28.06 -3.40
C ASP A 2 32.43 -27.73 -3.52
N ASP A 3 31.75 -27.93 -2.40
CA ASP A 3 30.54 -27.25 -1.97
C ASP A 3 30.70 -25.73 -2.06
N ARG A 4 29.73 -25.04 -2.69
CA ARG A 4 29.49 -23.62 -2.43
C ARG A 4 28.02 -23.41 -2.10
N GLY A 5 27.73 -23.55 -0.82
CA GLY A 5 26.69 -22.78 -0.16
C GLY A 5 27.05 -21.29 -0.15
N GLY A 6 26.05 -20.44 -0.39
CA GLY A 6 26.08 -19.00 -0.15
C GLY A 6 24.67 -18.59 0.25
N SER A 7 24.36 -18.65 1.55
CA SER A 7 24.42 -17.55 2.52
C SER A 7 23.29 -16.54 2.35
N PHE A 8 22.34 -16.66 3.28
CA PHE A 8 21.24 -15.75 3.57
C PHE A 8 21.77 -14.37 3.99
N VAL A 9 21.17 -13.31 3.47
CA VAL A 9 21.15 -12.00 4.15
C VAL A 9 19.71 -11.58 4.33
N ALA A 10 19.18 -11.86 5.53
CA ALA A 10 17.97 -11.23 6.03
C ALA A 10 18.36 -9.85 6.58
N VAL A 11 17.78 -8.78 6.05
CA VAL A 11 17.83 -7.49 6.72
C VAL A 11 16.84 -7.56 7.89
N ARG A 12 17.38 -7.85 9.08
CA ARG A 12 16.67 -7.68 10.34
C ARG A 12 16.39 -6.18 10.55
N ARG A 13 15.14 -5.82 10.82
CA ARG A 13 14.79 -4.57 11.53
C ARG A 13 15.50 -4.64 12.89
N ILE A 14 16.48 -3.77 13.14
CA ILE A 14 17.04 -3.58 14.48
C ILE A 14 16.17 -2.52 15.16
N SER A 15 15.20 -2.97 15.94
CA SER A 15 14.58 -2.14 16.98
C SER A 15 15.58 -2.11 18.14
N GLN A 16 16.26 -0.99 18.36
CA GLN A 16 17.03 -0.78 19.59
C GLN A 16 16.04 -0.51 20.73
N GLY A 17 15.48 -1.60 21.28
CA GLY A 17 14.79 -1.61 22.57
C GLY A 17 15.74 -2.19 23.62
N LEU A 18 15.95 -1.44 24.69
CA LEU A 18 16.77 -1.77 25.84
C LEU A 18 16.46 -3.18 26.40
N GLU A 19 17.45 -4.08 26.47
CA GLU A 19 17.27 -5.42 27.02
C GLU A 19 17.11 -5.41 28.56
N ARG A 20 16.11 -6.15 29.05
CA ARG A 20 16.15 -6.79 30.37
C ARG A 20 15.46 -8.15 30.25
N GLY A 21 16.23 -9.22 30.40
CA GLY A 21 15.85 -10.57 30.03
C GLY A 21 14.88 -11.28 30.97
N ASN A 22 14.31 -12.38 30.47
CA ASN A 22 14.24 -13.65 31.19
C ASN A 22 13.85 -14.79 30.23
N ALA A 23 14.45 -15.96 30.45
CA ALA A 23 14.25 -17.19 29.69
C ALA A 23 12.95 -17.91 30.08
N CYS A 24 12.28 -18.56 29.12
CA CYS A 24 11.57 -19.82 29.36
C CYS A 24 11.31 -20.58 28.05
N HIS A 25 11.59 -21.88 28.06
CA HIS A 25 11.36 -22.86 27.00
C HIS A 25 9.88 -23.27 26.93
N THR A 26 9.31 -23.51 25.73
CA THR A 26 8.56 -24.76 25.44
C THR A 26 8.24 -24.98 23.94
N THR A 27 8.63 -26.17 23.47
CA THR A 27 7.99 -27.13 22.51
C THR A 27 7.50 -26.74 21.11
N SER A 28 8.06 -27.49 20.15
CA SER A 28 7.63 -27.73 18.76
C SER A 28 6.13 -27.98 18.57
N ALA A 29 5.61 -27.39 17.49
CA ALA A 29 4.52 -27.97 16.72
C ALA A 29 4.91 -27.96 15.24
N GLU A 30 4.97 -29.15 14.64
CA GLU A 30 5.14 -29.34 13.20
C GLU A 30 3.89 -28.81 12.46
N VAL A 31 4.09 -27.94 11.48
CA VAL A 31 3.05 -27.57 10.52
C VAL A 31 3.53 -27.98 9.12
N VAL A 32 2.75 -28.87 8.53
CA VAL A 32 2.92 -29.40 7.18
C VAL A 32 2.89 -28.26 6.16
N ALA A 33 3.96 -28.19 5.37
CA ALA A 33 4.19 -27.20 4.34
C ALA A 33 3.22 -27.35 3.16
N GLY A 34 2.48 -26.28 2.87
CA GLY A 34 1.77 -26.07 1.62
C GLY A 34 2.28 -24.78 0.96
N SER A 35 3.25 -24.95 0.05
CA SER A 35 3.65 -24.05 -1.04
C SER A 35 3.58 -22.53 -0.81
N ALA A 36 4.53 -22.00 -0.05
CA ALA A 36 4.89 -20.58 -0.01
C ALA A 36 5.95 -20.26 -1.08
N ALA A 37 5.50 -20.06 -2.31
CA ALA A 37 6.22 -19.38 -3.38
C ALA A 37 5.09 -18.97 -4.34
N TRP A 38 4.86 -17.73 -4.73
CA TRP A 38 5.74 -16.73 -5.28
C TRP A 38 5.00 -15.40 -5.13
N LEU A 39 5.65 -14.35 -4.62
CA LEU A 39 5.40 -12.89 -4.83
C LEU A 39 6.21 -12.08 -3.79
N GLY A 40 7.48 -12.45 -3.61
CA GLY A 40 8.45 -11.71 -2.78
C GLY A 40 9.58 -11.09 -3.59
N ARG A 41 9.50 -11.07 -4.93
CA ARG A 41 10.49 -10.47 -5.82
C ARG A 41 9.77 -9.84 -7.01
N GLY A 42 9.58 -8.53 -6.96
CA GLY A 42 8.87 -7.80 -8.00
C GLY A 42 9.05 -6.29 -8.02
N LEU A 43 9.79 -5.70 -7.07
CA LEU A 43 10.32 -4.34 -7.20
C LEU A 43 11.82 -4.42 -6.92
N SER A 44 12.52 -5.12 -7.82
CA SER A 44 13.98 -5.14 -7.82
C SER A 44 14.46 -3.71 -8.07
N CYS A 45 15.13 -3.16 -7.05
CA CYS A 45 15.96 -1.97 -7.10
C CYS A 45 16.51 -1.70 -8.50
N VAL A 46 16.04 -0.65 -9.16
CA VAL A 46 16.87 0.03 -10.14
C VAL A 46 17.93 0.73 -9.30
N CYS A 47 19.07 0.07 -9.12
CA CYS A 47 20.27 0.70 -8.62
C CYS A 47 20.60 1.81 -9.62
N VAL A 48 20.16 3.04 -9.34
CA VAL A 48 20.74 4.22 -9.95
C VAL A 48 22.23 4.12 -9.66
N GLN A 49 23.02 3.93 -10.71
CA GLN A 49 24.47 3.99 -10.61
C GLN A 49 24.81 5.34 -9.99
N ARG A 50 25.21 5.29 -8.72
CA ARG A 50 25.52 6.44 -7.88
C ARG A 50 26.75 7.12 -8.48
N ARG A 51 26.54 8.13 -9.32
CA ARG A 51 27.53 9.18 -9.50
C ARG A 51 27.52 10.01 -8.23
N GLU A 52 28.58 9.87 -7.44
CA GLU A 52 28.90 10.80 -6.37
C GLU A 52 29.24 12.15 -7.01
N SER A 53 28.26 13.05 -7.01
CA SER A 53 28.46 14.48 -7.22
C SER A 53 27.44 15.24 -6.38
N ASP A 54 28.00 16.22 -5.67
CA ASP A 54 27.53 17.01 -4.53
C ASP A 54 26.14 17.66 -4.57
N ALA A 55 25.62 17.87 -3.35
CA ALA A 55 24.39 18.56 -2.96
C ALA A 55 23.09 17.81 -3.34
N ARG A 56 22.68 16.83 -2.50
CA ARG A 56 21.26 16.47 -2.44
C ARG A 56 20.48 17.72 -2.00
N PRO A 57 19.36 18.08 -2.67
CA PRO A 57 18.49 19.11 -2.15
C PRO A 57 18.09 18.74 -0.72
N SER A 58 18.41 19.58 0.26
CA SER A 58 17.81 19.46 1.58
C SER A 58 16.44 20.12 1.49
N PHE A 59 15.40 19.34 1.71
CA PHE A 59 14.05 19.87 1.89
C PHE A 59 13.87 20.03 3.39
N ASP A 60 14.16 21.23 3.89
CA ASP A 60 13.95 21.54 5.30
C ASP A 60 12.44 21.65 5.54
N LEU A 61 11.98 21.02 6.61
CA LEU A 61 10.56 20.95 6.94
C LEU A 61 10.18 22.06 7.91
N THR A 62 8.96 22.56 7.79
CA THR A 62 8.36 23.36 8.86
C THR A 62 8.01 22.45 10.04
N PRO A 63 7.93 22.97 11.29
CA PRO A 63 7.50 22.17 12.43
C PRO A 63 6.14 21.48 12.23
N SER A 64 5.21 22.14 11.53
CA SER A 64 3.92 21.53 11.19
C SER A 64 4.04 20.36 10.22
N GLN A 65 4.93 20.46 9.21
CA GLN A 65 5.20 19.36 8.28
C GLN A 65 5.85 18.17 8.98
N GLU A 66 6.80 18.42 9.89
CA GLU A 66 7.44 17.38 10.70
C GLU A 66 6.41 16.63 11.56
N GLU A 67 5.52 17.37 12.21
CA GLU A 67 4.47 16.78 13.05
C GLU A 67 3.51 15.91 12.23
N CYS A 68 3.05 16.40 11.07
CA CYS A 68 2.15 15.66 10.21
C CYS A 68 2.82 14.42 9.60
N LEU A 69 4.09 14.53 9.18
CA LEU A 69 4.87 13.38 8.72
C LEU A 69 5.03 12.34 9.82
N LEU A 70 5.34 12.76 11.05
CA LEU A 70 5.48 11.84 12.18
C LEU A 70 4.16 11.11 12.48
N ARG A 71 3.01 11.79 12.44
CA ARG A 71 1.70 11.15 12.59
C ARG A 71 1.46 10.10 11.52
N LEU A 72 1.80 10.38 10.27
CA LEU A 72 1.68 9.43 9.16
C LEU A 72 2.65 8.25 9.30
N GLN A 73 3.91 8.49 9.69
CA GLN A 73 4.91 7.46 9.96
C GLN A 73 4.46 6.51 11.07
N ASN A 74 3.89 7.05 12.15
CA ASN A 74 3.33 6.24 13.23
C ASN A 74 2.22 5.30 12.74
N ARG A 75 1.41 5.71 11.74
CA ARG A 75 0.41 4.82 11.10
C ARG A 75 1.07 3.77 10.22
N ILE A 76 2.08 4.16 9.43
CA ILE A 76 2.83 3.26 8.54
C ILE A 76 3.54 2.14 9.32
N ASP A 77 4.08 2.44 10.49
CA ASP A 77 4.85 1.48 11.29
C ASP A 77 4.00 0.41 11.99
N VAL A 78 2.67 0.54 11.99
CA VAL A 78 1.75 -0.46 12.56
C VAL A 78 1.58 -1.63 11.60
N ALA A 79 2.16 -2.78 11.95
CA ALA A 79 1.87 -4.04 11.27
C ALA A 79 0.42 -4.48 11.57
N TYR A 80 -0.25 -5.09 10.57
CA TYR A 80 -1.51 -5.76 10.83
C TYR A 80 -1.28 -6.96 11.76
N ASP A 81 -2.16 -7.12 12.73
CA ASP A 81 -2.13 -8.21 13.71
C ASP A 81 -3.56 -8.72 13.94
N SER A 82 -3.78 -10.00 13.63
CA SER A 82 -5.07 -10.66 13.80
C SER A 82 -5.50 -10.84 15.25
N LEU A 83 -4.61 -10.63 16.22
CA LEU A 83 -4.92 -10.71 17.66
C LEU A 83 -5.41 -9.37 18.23
N ILE A 84 -5.19 -8.26 17.53
CA ILE A 84 -5.61 -6.92 17.96
C ILE A 84 -7.07 -6.71 17.56
N LEU A 85 -7.93 -6.42 18.55
CA LEU A 85 -9.37 -6.25 18.35
C LEU A 85 -9.68 -5.14 17.35
N GLU A 86 -9.00 -4.00 17.44
CA GLU A 86 -9.19 -2.86 16.52
C GLU A 86 -8.93 -3.25 15.06
N HIS A 87 -7.88 -4.03 14.80
CA HIS A 87 -7.55 -4.51 13.46
C HIS A 87 -8.63 -5.46 12.92
N GLN A 88 -9.13 -6.36 13.77
CA GLN A 88 -10.24 -7.25 13.42
C GLN A 88 -11.52 -6.46 13.10
N GLU A 89 -11.85 -5.44 13.90
CA GLU A 89 -13.03 -4.62 13.69
C GLU A 89 -12.92 -3.77 12.43
N ALA A 90 -11.75 -3.23 12.12
CA ALA A 90 -11.50 -2.54 10.86
C ALA A 90 -11.69 -3.49 9.66
N LEU A 91 -11.22 -4.73 9.75
CA LEU A 91 -11.39 -5.73 8.69
C LEU A 91 -12.86 -6.13 8.52
N LYS A 92 -13.61 -6.33 9.61
CA LYS A 92 -15.06 -6.57 9.57
C LYS A 92 -15.82 -5.37 8.99
N ALA A 93 -15.41 -4.15 9.37
CA ALA A 93 -16.00 -2.93 8.84
C ALA A 93 -15.78 -2.81 7.33
N LEU A 94 -14.58 -3.15 6.84
CA LEU A 94 -14.28 -3.20 5.41
C LEU A 94 -15.18 -4.19 4.67
N TRP A 95 -15.37 -5.40 5.20
CA TRP A 95 -16.31 -6.36 4.61
C TRP A 95 -17.72 -5.79 4.53
N LYS A 96 -18.22 -5.19 5.62
CA LYS A 96 -19.58 -4.66 5.70
C LYS A 96 -19.84 -3.56 4.66
N VAL A 97 -18.85 -2.70 4.38
CA VAL A 97 -19.00 -1.66 3.35
C VAL A 97 -18.80 -2.20 1.93
N ALA A 98 -18.00 -3.26 1.76
CA ALA A 98 -17.79 -3.92 0.47
C ALA A 98 -19.00 -4.76 0.03
N PHE A 99 -19.56 -5.56 0.95
CA PHE A 99 -20.68 -6.48 0.69
C PHE A 99 -21.79 -6.26 1.73
N PRO A 100 -22.56 -5.16 1.64
CA PRO A 100 -23.56 -4.80 2.65
C PRO A 100 -24.70 -5.82 2.80
N GLU A 101 -24.94 -6.62 1.76
CA GLU A 101 -25.99 -7.65 1.72
C GLU A 101 -25.48 -9.03 2.20
N GLU A 102 -24.18 -9.18 2.47
CA GLU A 102 -23.58 -10.46 2.84
C GLU A 102 -23.01 -10.44 4.26
N GLN A 103 -23.47 -11.36 5.10
CA GLN A 103 -22.89 -11.56 6.42
C GLN A 103 -21.51 -12.23 6.30
N LEU A 104 -20.49 -11.62 6.95
CA LEU A 104 -19.18 -12.24 7.11
C LEU A 104 -19.27 -13.44 8.06
N ARG A 105 -18.89 -14.63 7.58
CA ARG A 105 -18.91 -15.87 8.37
C ARG A 105 -17.73 -15.98 9.33
N GLY A 106 -16.61 -15.34 9.01
CA GLY A 106 -15.43 -15.32 9.85
C GLY A 106 -14.27 -14.55 9.24
N LEU A 107 -13.32 -14.15 10.08
CA LEU A 107 -12.11 -13.45 9.65
C LEU A 107 -11.21 -14.33 8.78
N ILE A 108 -11.36 -15.66 8.86
CA ILE A 108 -10.76 -16.64 7.96
C ILE A 108 -11.89 -17.39 7.26
N SER A 109 -12.13 -17.09 5.98
CA SER A 109 -13.20 -17.72 5.19
C SER A 109 -12.97 -17.53 3.68
N GLU A 110 -13.53 -18.42 2.86
CA GLU A 110 -13.41 -18.32 1.39
C GLU A 110 -14.04 -17.03 0.82
N GLN A 111 -14.95 -16.38 1.57
CA GLN A 111 -15.61 -15.13 1.16
C GLN A 111 -14.60 -14.02 0.82
N TRP A 112 -13.44 -14.00 1.48
CA TRP A 112 -12.42 -12.99 1.21
C TRP A 112 -11.87 -13.05 -0.22
N LYS A 113 -11.89 -14.21 -0.88
CA LYS A 113 -11.45 -14.30 -2.28
C LYS A 113 -12.35 -13.49 -3.22
N GLU A 114 -13.63 -13.33 -2.89
CA GLU A 114 -14.57 -12.49 -3.66
C GLU A 114 -14.17 -11.01 -3.65
N MET A 115 -13.54 -10.54 -2.57
CA MET A 115 -12.98 -9.19 -2.50
C MET A 115 -11.61 -9.06 -3.19
N GLY A 116 -11.07 -10.16 -3.72
CA GLY A 116 -9.74 -10.18 -4.32
C GLY A 116 -8.59 -10.27 -3.32
N TRP A 117 -8.79 -10.84 -2.13
CA TRP A 117 -7.69 -11.28 -1.25
C TRP A 117 -7.03 -12.55 -1.82
N GLN A 118 -5.73 -12.76 -1.55
CA GLN A 118 -4.99 -13.88 -2.16
C GLN A 118 -5.47 -15.25 -1.63
N GLY A 119 -5.96 -15.28 -0.40
CA GLY A 119 -6.45 -16.49 0.24
C GLY A 119 -7.66 -16.23 1.13
N LYS A 120 -8.02 -17.26 1.90
CA LYS A 120 -9.11 -17.18 2.88
C LYS A 120 -8.79 -16.32 4.12
N ASP A 121 -7.53 -15.93 4.28
CA ASP A 121 -7.03 -15.18 5.44
C ASP A 121 -6.35 -13.89 4.96
N PRO A 122 -7.05 -12.74 5.02
CA PRO A 122 -6.50 -11.44 4.61
C PRO A 122 -5.24 -11.02 5.38
N SER A 123 -5.02 -11.55 6.60
CA SER A 123 -3.85 -11.17 7.41
C SER A 123 -2.52 -11.43 6.69
N THR A 124 -2.51 -12.41 5.79
CA THR A 124 -1.32 -12.80 5.02
C THR A 124 -0.91 -11.80 3.95
N ASP A 125 -1.85 -10.98 3.48
CA ASP A 125 -1.66 -10.01 2.39
C ASP A 125 -1.12 -8.67 2.90
N PHE A 126 -1.36 -8.31 4.17
CA PHE A 126 -0.95 -7.02 4.75
C PHE A 126 0.56 -6.88 5.02
N ARG A 127 1.40 -7.88 4.69
CA ARG A 127 2.84 -7.86 5.01
C ARG A 127 3.60 -6.68 4.38
N GLY A 128 3.20 -6.27 3.17
CA GLY A 128 3.84 -5.16 2.46
C GLY A 128 3.26 -3.79 2.82
N GLY A 129 1.95 -3.70 3.05
CA GLY A 129 1.26 -2.42 3.27
C GLY A 129 0.93 -2.08 4.73
N GLY A 130 1.13 -3.01 5.67
CA GLY A 130 0.79 -2.81 7.08
C GLY A 130 -0.70 -2.59 7.34
N PHE A 131 -1.04 -2.21 8.56
CA PHE A 131 -2.43 -1.89 8.95
C PHE A 131 -2.98 -0.68 8.18
N ILE A 132 -2.14 0.30 7.86
CA ILE A 132 -2.54 1.50 7.09
C ILE A 132 -3.17 1.16 5.73
N SER A 133 -2.76 0.06 5.09
CA SER A 133 -3.41 -0.37 3.83
C SER A 133 -4.87 -0.80 4.00
N LEU A 134 -5.23 -1.36 5.17
CA LEU A 134 -6.62 -1.62 5.54
C LEU A 134 -7.37 -0.32 5.84
N GLU A 135 -6.73 0.63 6.52
CA GLU A 135 -7.30 1.97 6.74
C GLU A 135 -7.60 2.68 5.43
N ASN A 136 -6.67 2.61 4.46
CA ASN A 136 -6.83 3.21 3.14
C ASN A 136 -8.02 2.60 2.37
N LEU A 137 -8.16 1.27 2.34
CA LEU A 137 -9.32 0.59 1.74
C LEU A 137 -10.63 1.04 2.39
N LEU A 138 -10.65 1.13 3.72
CA LEU A 138 -11.83 1.55 4.46
C LEU A 138 -12.16 3.03 4.25
N TYR A 139 -11.15 3.89 4.18
CA TYR A 139 -11.30 5.29 3.84
C TYR A 139 -11.90 5.44 2.45
N PHE A 140 -11.38 4.70 1.46
CA PHE A 140 -11.89 4.72 0.10
C PHE A 140 -13.36 4.32 0.04
N ALA A 141 -13.71 3.19 0.67
CA ALA A 141 -15.09 2.71 0.71
C ALA A 141 -16.08 3.69 1.37
N ARG A 142 -15.64 4.46 2.36
CA ARG A 142 -16.48 5.42 3.09
C ARG A 142 -16.61 6.78 2.40
N ASN A 143 -15.55 7.25 1.76
CA ASN A 143 -15.51 8.61 1.19
C ASN A 143 -15.87 8.66 -0.29
N PHE A 144 -15.66 7.57 -1.03
CA PHE A 144 -16.02 7.44 -2.44
C PHE A 144 -16.71 6.08 -2.69
N PRO A 145 -17.86 5.83 -2.05
CA PRO A 145 -18.51 4.52 -2.08
C PRO A 145 -18.87 4.08 -3.49
N LYS A 146 -19.27 5.01 -4.39
CA LYS A 146 -19.52 4.67 -5.79
C LYS A 146 -18.25 4.17 -6.49
N SER A 147 -17.17 4.95 -6.52
CA SER A 147 -15.90 4.51 -7.14
C SER A 147 -15.36 3.23 -6.53
N PHE A 148 -15.48 3.05 -5.21
CA PHE A 148 -15.07 1.81 -4.55
C PHE A 148 -15.89 0.60 -5.04
N GLN A 149 -17.21 0.73 -5.14
CA GLN A 149 -18.09 -0.34 -5.62
C GLN A 149 -17.92 -0.61 -7.11
N ASP A 150 -17.69 0.42 -7.92
CA ASP A 150 -17.44 0.29 -9.36
C ASP A 150 -16.16 -0.51 -9.61
N LEU A 151 -15.10 -0.23 -8.84
CA LEU A 151 -13.86 -1.00 -8.86
C LEU A 151 -14.02 -2.43 -8.35
N LEU A 152 -14.65 -2.60 -7.17
CA LEU A 152 -14.85 -3.91 -6.55
C LEU A 152 -15.65 -4.84 -7.46
N ARG A 153 -16.71 -4.32 -8.10
CA ARG A 153 -17.60 -5.07 -8.99
C ARG A 153 -17.12 -5.07 -10.44
N LYS A 154 -16.03 -4.34 -10.74
CA LYS A 154 -15.45 -4.18 -12.09
C LYS A 154 -16.51 -3.77 -13.11
N GLN A 155 -17.27 -2.72 -12.78
CA GLN A 155 -18.38 -2.24 -13.62
C GLN A 155 -17.90 -1.68 -14.96
N GLU A 156 -16.66 -1.18 -15.00
CA GLU A 156 -16.03 -0.61 -16.18
C GLU A 156 -15.14 -1.68 -16.87
N GLY A 157 -15.41 -2.00 -18.14
CA GLY A 157 -14.60 -2.94 -18.95
C GLY A 157 -15.20 -4.34 -19.17
N ASP A 158 -14.44 -5.23 -19.83
CA ASP A 158 -14.84 -6.62 -20.13
C ASP A 158 -14.23 -7.62 -19.12
N ARG A 159 -15.09 -8.21 -18.29
CA ARG A 159 -14.69 -8.97 -17.08
C ARG A 159 -13.75 -10.16 -17.34
N ALA A 160 -13.79 -10.82 -18.50
CA ALA A 160 -13.09 -12.10 -18.65
C ALA A 160 -11.58 -11.97 -18.92
N ILE A 161 -11.09 -10.77 -19.23
CA ILE A 161 -9.70 -10.53 -19.69
C ILE A 161 -8.94 -9.55 -18.78
N TRP A 162 -9.66 -8.68 -18.07
CA TRP A 162 -9.11 -7.49 -17.42
C TRP A 162 -9.14 -7.53 -15.89
N GLU A 163 -9.06 -8.70 -15.25
CA GLU A 163 -9.18 -8.77 -13.79
C GLU A 163 -7.82 -8.71 -13.06
N TYR A 164 -7.68 -7.74 -12.16
CA TYR A 164 -6.70 -7.78 -11.07
C TYR A 164 -7.40 -8.10 -9.73
N PRO A 165 -6.69 -8.69 -8.76
CA PRO A 165 -7.23 -8.92 -7.42
C PRO A 165 -7.41 -7.59 -6.68
N PHE A 166 -8.66 -7.14 -6.51
CA PHE A 166 -9.00 -5.80 -5.98
C PHE A 166 -8.30 -5.47 -4.65
N ALA A 167 -8.48 -6.29 -3.61
CA ALA A 167 -7.88 -6.01 -2.30
C ALA A 167 -6.35 -6.03 -2.34
N VAL A 168 -5.75 -7.01 -3.01
CA VAL A 168 -4.29 -7.10 -3.17
C VAL A 168 -3.74 -5.91 -3.96
N ALA A 169 -4.43 -5.45 -4.99
CA ALA A 169 -4.05 -4.24 -5.74
C ALA A 169 -4.08 -3.01 -4.83
N GLY A 170 -5.11 -2.88 -3.99
CA GLY A 170 -5.18 -1.86 -2.95
C GLY A 170 -3.97 -1.86 -2.02
N VAL A 171 -3.56 -3.02 -1.49
CA VAL A 171 -2.37 -3.11 -0.63
C VAL A 171 -1.09 -2.70 -1.37
N ASN A 172 -0.96 -3.09 -2.64
CA ASN A 172 0.19 -2.71 -3.48
C ASN A 172 0.24 -1.20 -3.77
N ILE A 173 -0.90 -0.54 -3.92
CA ILE A 173 -0.98 0.92 -4.08
C ILE A 173 -0.45 1.63 -2.82
N THR A 174 -0.90 1.21 -1.63
CA THR A 174 -0.37 1.77 -0.36
C THR A 174 1.15 1.63 -0.29
N PHE A 175 1.68 0.43 -0.59
CA PHE A 175 3.12 0.19 -0.59
C PHE A 175 3.87 1.06 -1.60
N MET A 176 3.35 1.16 -2.83
CA MET A 176 3.92 2.00 -3.88
C MET A 176 3.97 3.46 -3.45
N LEU A 177 2.90 4.00 -2.84
CA LEU A 177 2.85 5.37 -2.36
C LEU A 177 3.88 5.65 -1.27
N ILE A 178 4.01 4.75 -0.29
CA ILE A 178 5.03 4.87 0.78
C ILE A 178 6.44 4.95 0.17
N GLN A 179 6.74 4.11 -0.81
CA GLN A 179 8.05 4.11 -1.49
C GLN A 179 8.27 5.32 -2.41
N MET A 180 7.25 5.72 -3.17
CA MET A 180 7.30 6.84 -4.11
C MET A 180 7.55 8.16 -3.38
N LEU A 181 6.80 8.38 -2.30
CA LEU A 181 6.86 9.58 -1.47
C LEU A 181 8.00 9.54 -0.45
N ASP A 182 8.63 8.38 -0.28
CA ASP A 182 9.77 8.17 0.61
C ASP A 182 9.45 8.47 2.08
N LEU A 183 8.26 8.03 2.53
CA LEU A 183 7.68 8.41 3.81
C LEU A 183 8.38 7.82 5.04
N GLU A 184 9.24 6.83 4.87
CA GLU A 184 10.05 6.26 5.97
C GLU A 184 11.32 7.08 6.25
N ALA A 185 11.66 8.04 5.39
CA ALA A 185 12.79 8.93 5.63
C ALA A 185 12.41 10.03 6.65
N LEU A 186 13.37 10.42 7.49
CA LEU A 186 13.20 11.53 8.45
C LEU A 186 12.91 12.88 7.77
N LYS A 187 13.33 13.02 6.51
CA LYS A 187 13.05 14.18 5.66
C LYS A 187 12.95 13.74 4.20
N PRO A 188 12.21 14.47 3.35
CA PRO A 188 12.11 14.17 1.93
C PRO A 188 13.49 14.07 1.29
N ARG A 189 13.70 13.06 0.47
CA ARG A 189 14.92 12.90 -0.34
C ARG A 189 14.67 13.16 -1.83
N ASN A 190 13.42 13.42 -2.21
CA ASN A 190 13.00 13.72 -3.57
C ASN A 190 11.90 14.80 -3.58
N LEU A 191 11.70 15.44 -4.73
CA LEU A 191 10.76 16.56 -4.89
C LEU A 191 9.30 16.13 -4.72
N VAL A 192 8.92 14.92 -5.14
CA VAL A 192 7.54 14.42 -5.05
C VAL A 192 7.13 14.28 -3.59
N GLY A 193 7.97 13.67 -2.75
CA GLY A 193 7.77 13.58 -1.31
C GLY A 193 7.71 14.95 -0.64
N ALA A 194 8.60 15.87 -1.02
CA ALA A 194 8.61 17.24 -0.50
C ALA A 194 7.33 18.01 -0.86
N THR A 195 6.83 17.84 -2.09
CA THR A 195 5.55 18.44 -2.52
C THR A 195 4.38 17.83 -1.78
N PHE A 196 4.34 16.49 -1.63
CA PHE A 196 3.28 15.83 -0.88
C PHE A 196 3.16 16.31 0.57
N LEU A 197 4.29 16.60 1.23
CA LEU A 197 4.25 17.13 2.60
C LEU A 197 3.58 18.50 2.72
N LYS A 198 3.50 19.29 1.64
CA LYS A 198 2.70 20.51 1.63
C LYS A 198 1.21 20.18 1.75
N PHE A 199 0.73 19.22 0.97
CA PHE A 199 -0.67 18.76 1.05
C PHE A 199 -0.98 18.10 2.39
N LEU A 200 -0.04 17.29 2.92
CA LEU A 200 -0.23 16.63 4.22
C LEU A 200 -0.32 17.63 5.37
N ALA A 201 0.40 18.75 5.30
CA ALA A 201 0.33 19.80 6.32
C ALA A 201 -1.01 20.55 6.34
N GLU A 202 -1.74 20.55 5.21
CA GLU A 202 -3.05 21.19 5.08
C GLU A 202 -4.22 20.22 5.30
N ASN A 203 -4.00 18.92 5.07
CA ASN A 203 -5.02 17.90 5.18
C ASN A 203 -4.44 16.61 5.79
N GLU A 204 -4.88 16.27 7.01
CA GLU A 204 -4.43 15.06 7.70
C GLU A 204 -4.81 13.76 6.98
N SER A 205 -5.86 13.80 6.14
CA SER A 205 -6.28 12.68 5.29
C SER A 205 -5.63 12.69 3.91
N ALA A 206 -4.62 13.53 3.65
CA ALA A 206 -4.00 13.66 2.33
C ALA A 206 -3.47 12.32 1.78
N PHE A 207 -2.88 11.48 2.64
CA PHE A 207 -2.39 10.17 2.21
C PHE A 207 -3.54 9.24 1.77
N ASP A 208 -4.62 9.20 2.56
CA ASP A 208 -5.79 8.38 2.27
C ASP A 208 -6.57 8.88 1.04
N LEU A 209 -6.59 10.20 0.82
CA LEU A 209 -7.15 10.79 -0.38
C LEU A 209 -6.31 10.48 -1.62
N LEU A 210 -4.99 10.65 -1.53
CA LEU A 210 -4.06 10.31 -2.60
C LEU A 210 -4.16 8.82 -2.96
N TYR A 211 -4.35 7.94 -1.97
CA TYR A 211 -4.64 6.52 -2.18
C TYR A 211 -5.87 6.31 -3.08
N CYS A 212 -6.99 6.99 -2.79
CA CYS A 212 -8.22 6.86 -3.59
C CYS A 212 -7.98 7.29 -5.05
N ILE A 213 -7.34 8.45 -5.24
CA ILE A 213 -6.98 8.98 -6.56
C ILE A 213 -6.12 7.96 -7.31
N THR A 214 -5.09 7.43 -6.63
CA THR A 214 -4.15 6.47 -7.20
C THR A 214 -4.82 5.16 -7.60
N PHE A 215 -5.81 4.70 -6.83
CA PHE A 215 -6.53 3.48 -7.17
C PHE A 215 -7.35 3.65 -8.44
N LYS A 216 -8.14 4.73 -8.57
CA LYS A 216 -8.86 4.99 -9.83
C LYS A 216 -7.92 5.25 -11.00
N LEU A 217 -6.78 5.91 -10.77
CA LEU A 217 -5.75 6.06 -11.80
C LEU A 217 -5.17 4.71 -12.24
N MET A 218 -4.90 3.80 -11.30
CA MET A 218 -4.38 2.47 -11.59
C MET A 218 -5.36 1.67 -12.46
N ASP A 219 -6.64 1.69 -12.10
CA ASP A 219 -7.70 1.07 -12.88
C ASP A 219 -7.84 1.69 -14.28
N ASN A 220 -7.80 3.01 -14.39
CA ASN A 220 -7.80 3.69 -15.68
C ASN A 220 -6.60 3.28 -16.56
N GLN A 221 -5.41 3.17 -15.97
CA GLN A 221 -4.22 2.66 -16.65
C GLN A 221 -4.38 1.20 -17.07
N TRP A 222 -4.93 0.37 -16.19
CA TRP A 222 -5.21 -1.04 -16.47
C TRP A 222 -6.09 -1.21 -17.71
N LEU A 223 -7.20 -0.45 -17.76
CA LEU A 223 -8.13 -0.46 -18.88
C LEU A 223 -7.52 0.11 -20.16
N ALA A 224 -6.82 1.23 -20.07
CA ALA A 224 -6.17 1.88 -21.22
C ALA A 224 -5.09 0.99 -21.84
N MET A 225 -4.31 0.32 -21.00
CA MET A 225 -3.24 -0.59 -21.42
C MET A 225 -3.78 -1.90 -21.96
N ARG A 226 -5.06 -2.23 -21.73
CA ARG A 226 -5.57 -3.58 -21.96
C ARG A 226 -4.62 -4.57 -21.27
N ALA A 227 -4.48 -4.41 -19.95
CA ALA A 227 -3.56 -5.16 -19.11
C ALA A 227 -4.12 -6.50 -18.60
N SER A 228 -3.36 -7.58 -18.78
CA SER A 228 -3.66 -8.85 -18.11
C SER A 228 -3.06 -8.89 -16.70
N TYR A 229 -3.37 -9.93 -15.93
CA TYR A 229 -2.70 -10.22 -14.66
C TYR A 229 -1.16 -10.15 -14.74
N MET A 230 -0.57 -10.58 -15.86
CA MET A 230 0.88 -10.58 -16.06
C MET A 230 1.46 -9.16 -16.20
N ASP A 231 0.62 -8.18 -16.53
CA ASP A 231 1.00 -6.78 -16.75
C ASP A 231 0.90 -5.92 -15.49
N PHE A 232 0.52 -6.50 -14.35
CA PHE A 232 0.29 -5.76 -13.10
C PHE A 232 1.43 -4.82 -12.72
N ASN A 233 2.68 -5.29 -12.78
CA ASN A 233 3.84 -4.46 -12.47
C ASN A 233 4.04 -3.32 -13.48
N ALA A 234 3.68 -3.53 -14.75
CA ALA A 234 3.76 -2.51 -15.78
C ALA A 234 2.71 -1.41 -15.54
N VAL A 235 1.48 -1.80 -15.18
CA VAL A 235 0.39 -0.88 -14.80
C VAL A 235 0.78 -0.07 -13.56
N MET A 236 1.29 -0.72 -12.50
CA MET A 236 1.74 -0.02 -11.29
C MET A 236 2.85 0.99 -11.60
N LYS A 237 3.79 0.65 -12.50
CA LYS A 237 4.84 1.58 -12.93
C LYS A 237 4.29 2.76 -13.74
N ALA A 238 3.32 2.53 -14.62
CA ALA A 238 2.66 3.59 -15.37
C ALA A 238 1.86 4.52 -14.44
N THR A 239 1.11 3.94 -13.51
CA THR A 239 0.36 4.64 -12.46
C THR A 239 1.28 5.54 -11.63
N ARG A 240 2.39 4.98 -11.12
CA ARG A 240 3.39 5.73 -10.36
C ARG A 240 3.91 6.93 -11.17
N ARG A 241 4.32 6.69 -12.41
CA ARG A 241 4.88 7.72 -13.27
C ARG A 241 3.90 8.86 -13.50
N GLN A 242 2.66 8.55 -13.86
CA GLN A 242 1.65 9.59 -14.07
C GLN A 242 1.37 10.37 -12.77
N LEU A 243 1.32 9.69 -11.63
CA LEU A 243 1.11 10.37 -10.35
C LEU A 243 2.28 11.30 -9.96
N GLU A 244 3.53 10.86 -10.20
CA GLU A 244 4.72 11.71 -10.01
C GLU A 244 4.66 12.94 -10.93
N GLU A 245 4.22 12.78 -12.18
CA GLU A 245 4.04 13.88 -13.14
C GLU A 245 2.94 14.86 -12.68
N GLU A 246 1.77 14.37 -12.24
CA GLU A 246 0.67 15.21 -11.75
C GLU A 246 1.04 15.97 -10.46
N LEU A 247 1.70 15.32 -9.49
CA LEU A 247 2.09 15.97 -8.22
C LEU A 247 3.12 17.09 -8.39
N LEU A 248 3.82 17.16 -9.54
CA LEU A 248 4.84 18.16 -9.82
C LEU A 248 4.37 19.29 -10.75
N GLN A 249 3.09 19.27 -11.14
CA GLN A 249 2.50 20.37 -11.93
C GLN A 249 2.39 21.65 -11.08
N GLU A 250 2.66 22.80 -11.71
CA GLU A 250 2.76 24.09 -11.01
C GLU A 250 1.41 24.63 -10.50
N ASP A 251 0.32 24.24 -11.15
CA ASP A 251 -1.05 24.66 -10.85
C ASP A 251 -1.75 23.81 -9.79
N ILE A 252 -1.11 22.73 -9.32
CA ILE A 252 -1.66 21.84 -8.30
C ILE A 252 -1.38 22.43 -6.91
N THR A 253 -2.42 23.04 -6.33
CA THR A 253 -2.37 23.61 -4.99
C THR A 253 -2.96 22.68 -3.93
N ARG A 254 -3.82 21.76 -4.35
CA ARG A 254 -4.45 20.73 -3.51
C ARG A 254 -4.51 19.40 -4.25
N LEU A 255 -4.70 18.30 -3.50
CA LEU A 255 -4.88 16.98 -4.11
C LEU A 255 -6.13 16.88 -5.00
N GLU A 256 -7.17 17.67 -4.72
CA GLU A 256 -8.36 17.72 -5.55
C GLU A 256 -8.16 18.41 -6.91
N ASP A 257 -7.06 19.15 -7.08
CA ASP A 257 -6.70 19.78 -8.36
C ASP A 257 -6.06 18.78 -9.32
N LEU A 258 -5.60 17.61 -8.83
CA LEU A 258 -4.96 16.59 -9.65
C LEU A 258 -5.89 16.12 -10.78
N PRO A 259 -5.43 16.02 -12.04
CA PRO A 259 -6.25 15.51 -13.14
C PRO A 259 -6.92 14.18 -12.82
N SER A 260 -6.22 13.27 -12.15
CA SER A 260 -6.73 11.96 -11.74
C SER A 260 -7.80 12.01 -10.65
N TYR A 261 -7.96 13.12 -9.91
CA TYR A 261 -9.05 13.28 -8.95
C TYR A 261 -10.42 13.21 -9.65
N ASN A 262 -10.51 13.68 -10.90
CA ASN A 262 -11.76 13.66 -11.69
C ASN A 262 -12.24 12.24 -12.05
N LEU A 263 -11.41 11.22 -11.84
CA LEU A 263 -11.80 9.81 -11.99
C LEU A 263 -12.63 9.31 -10.79
N LEU A 264 -12.61 10.02 -9.66
CA LEU A 264 -13.37 9.67 -8.47
C LEU A 264 -14.82 10.14 -8.58
N SER A 265 -15.71 9.29 -8.11
CA SER A 265 -17.13 9.57 -7.96
C SER A 265 -17.58 9.11 -6.57
N ARG A 266 -18.45 9.92 -5.95
CA ARG A 266 -18.99 9.64 -4.62
C ARG A 266 -20.24 8.79 -4.71
#